data_AF-A0A1V3A212-F1
#
_entry.id   AF-A0A1V3A212-F1
#
_cell.length_a   1.000
_cell.length_b   1.000
_cell.length_c   1.000
_cell.angle_alpha   90.00
_cell.angle_beta   90.00
_cell.angle_gamma   90.00
#
_symmetry.space_group_name_H-M   'P 1'
#
loop_
_entity.id
_entity.type
_entity.pdbx_description
1 polymer ?
#
loop_
_entity_poly.entity_id
_entity_poly.type
_entity_poly.pdbx_seq_one_letter_code
_entity_poly.pdbx_strand_id
1 'polypeptide(L)' 'MNKNQIKGRTDAAKGKVQEIAGDITGDKKTEQEGKMKKYGGKAEAAYGDLKSDIKKATD' A
#
# COMPACT_ATOMS: atom_id res chain seq x y z
N MET A 1 3.21 -26.62 -3.44
CA MET A 1 3.29 -25.24 -2.90
C MET A 1 3.23 -24.26 -4.07
N ASN A 2 2.23 -23.37 -4.10
CA ASN A 2 2.06 -22.46 -5.23
C ASN A 2 3.11 -21.34 -5.21
N LYS A 3 3.68 -21.03 -6.37
CA LYS A 3 4.69 -19.96 -6.57
C LYS A 3 4.23 -18.61 -6.00
N ASN A 4 2.91 -18.37 -5.93
CA ASN A 4 2.33 -17.17 -5.32
C ASN A 4 2.54 -17.08 -3.81
N GLN A 5 2.56 -18.19 -3.06
CA GLN A 5 2.85 -18.16 -1.62
C GLN A 5 4.32 -17.83 -1.34
N ILE A 6 5.24 -18.30 -2.20
CA ILE A 6 6.66 -17.99 -2.09
C ILE A 6 6.87 -16.51 -2.40
N LYS A 7 6.28 -15.99 -3.48
CA LYS A 7 6.31 -14.56 -3.82
C LYS A 7 5.78 -13.69 -2.68
N GLY A 8 4.60 -14.02 -2.14
CA GLY A 8 4.01 -13.28 -1.01
C GLY A 8 4.87 -13.29 0.26
N ARG A 9 5.53 -14.41 0.57
CA ARG A 9 6.49 -14.48 1.68
C ARG A 9 7.74 -13.64 1.43
N THR A 10 8.25 -13.64 0.20
CA THR A 10 9.42 -12.83 -0.19
C THR A 10 9.11 -11.33 -0.14
N ASP A 11 7.96 -10.90 -0.65
CA ASP A 11 7.52 -9.50 -0.59
C ASP A 11 7.26 -9.05 0.85
N ALA A 12 6.65 -9.89 1.69
CA ALA A 12 6.44 -9.60 3.11
C ALA A 12 7.76 -9.47 3.88
N ALA A 13 8.75 -10.33 3.59
CA ALA A 13 10.07 -10.24 4.19
C ALA A 13 10.79 -8.95 3.75
N LYS A 14 10.73 -8.62 2.47
CA LYS A 14 11.35 -7.40 1.91
C LYS A 14 10.72 -6.13 2.49
N GLY A 15 9.39 -6.11 2.64
CA GLY A 15 8.67 -5.00 3.28
C GLY A 15 9.06 -4.80 4.74
N LYS A 16 9.15 -5.88 5.53
CA LYS A 16 9.62 -5.82 6.93
C LYS A 16 11.05 -5.32 7.03
N VAL A 17 11.94 -5.76 6.16
CA VAL A 17 13.34 -5.29 6.14
C VAL A 17 13.41 -3.81 5.79
N GLN A 18 12.57 -3.32 4.86
CA GLN A 18 12.49 -1.89 4.55
C GLN A 18 11.90 -1.06 5.70
N GLU A 19 10.89 -1.58 6.41
CA GLU A 19 10.36 -0.93 7.63
C GLU A 19 11.44 -0.82 8.70
N ILE A 20 12.11 -1.94 9.02
CA ILE A 20 13.16 -1.99 10.04
C ILE A 20 14.34 -1.09 9.63
N ALA A 21 14.76 -1.13 8.38
CA ALA A 21 15.83 -0.27 7.89
C ALA A 21 15.43 1.22 7.93
N GLY A 22 14.19 1.57 7.60
CA GLY A 22 13.68 2.94 7.69
C GLY A 22 13.61 3.45 9.13
N ASP A 23 13.17 2.59 10.06
CA ASP A 23 13.08 2.87 11.50
C ASP A 23 14.48 3.06 12.12
N ILE A 24 15.42 2.15 11.83
CA ILE A 24 16.80 2.18 12.34
C ILE A 24 17.62 3.32 11.72
N THR A 25 17.45 3.59 10.42
CA THR A 25 18.22 4.63 9.71
C THR A 25 17.65 6.03 9.99
N GLY A 26 16.46 6.13 10.62
CA GLY A 26 15.82 7.41 10.94
C GLY A 26 15.39 8.19 9.70
N ASP A 27 15.17 7.49 8.58
CA ASP A 27 14.83 8.10 7.29
C ASP A 27 13.36 8.50 7.28
N LYS A 28 13.06 9.61 7.96
CA LYS A 28 11.74 10.25 8.01
C LYS A 28 11.13 10.43 6.62
N LYS A 29 11.97 10.58 5.57
CA LYS A 29 11.52 10.65 4.18
C LYS A 29 10.84 9.36 3.72
N THR A 30 11.42 8.18 3.98
CA THR A 30 10.83 6.91 3.55
C THR A 30 9.57 6.56 4.34
N GLU A 31 9.54 6.87 5.63
CA GLU A 31 8.33 6.69 6.45
C GLU A 31 7.21 7.65 6.04
N GLN A 32 7.55 8.90 5.72
CA GLN A 32 6.60 9.90 5.20
C GLN A 32 6.11 9.56 3.80
N GLU A 33 6.99 9.11 2.90
CA GLU A 33 6.58 8.64 1.57
C GLU A 33 5.65 7.43 1.69
N GLY A 34 5.99 6.47 2.55
CA GLY A 34 5.13 5.31 2.82
C GLY A 34 3.76 5.70 3.36
N LYS A 35 3.71 6.61 4.34
CA LYS A 35 2.47 7.17 4.89
C LYS A 35 1.69 7.94 3.82
N MET A 36 2.32 8.86 3.09
CA MET A 36 1.69 9.65 2.03
C MET A 36 1.12 8.76 0.92
N LYS A 37 1.84 7.71 0.51
CA LYS A 37 1.33 6.73 -0.47
C LYS A 37 0.11 5.97 0.04
N LYS A 38 0.09 5.64 1.34
CA LYS A 38 -1.05 4.99 2.00
C LYS A 38 -2.28 5.92 2.07
N TYR A 39 -2.07 7.21 2.35
CA TYR A 39 -3.14 8.20 2.40
C TYR A 39 -3.65 8.57 1.00
N GLY A 40 -2.75 8.77 0.03
CA GLY A 40 -3.09 9.02 -1.37
C GLY A 40 -3.85 7.85 -1.99
N GLY A 41 -3.37 6.62 -1.78
CA GLY A 41 -4.05 5.41 -2.27
C GLY A 41 -5.43 5.19 -1.65
N LYS A 42 -5.63 5.54 -0.36
CA LYS A 42 -6.97 5.52 0.26
C LYS A 42 -7.90 6.58 -0.32
N ALA A 43 -7.39 7.77 -0.62
CA ALA A 43 -8.18 8.83 -1.25
C ALA A 43 -8.60 8.45 -2.67
N GLU A 44 -7.67 7.91 -3.48
CA GLU A 44 -7.98 7.40 -4.81
C GLU A 44 -8.98 6.24 -4.78
N ALA A 45 -8.82 5.29 -3.85
CA ALA A 45 -9.75 4.19 -3.68
C ALA A 45 -11.15 4.69 -3.30
N ALA A 46 -11.27 5.59 -2.33
CA ALA A 46 -12.55 6.17 -1.93
C ALA A 46 -13.21 6.96 -3.08
N TYR A 47 -12.43 7.68 -3.87
CA TYR A 47 -12.93 8.40 -5.04
C TYR A 47 -13.40 7.44 -6.14
N GLY A 48 -12.68 6.33 -6.35
CA GLY A 48 -13.04 5.26 -7.28
C GLY A 48 -14.31 4.51 -6.88
N ASP A 49 -14.48 4.20 -5.59
CA ASP A 49 -15.69 3.60 -5.04
C ASP A 49 -16.89 4.54 -5.21
N LEU A 50 -16.77 5.81 -4.80
CA LEU A 50 -17.84 6.81 -4.94
C LEU A 50 -18.29 6.96 -6.40
N LYS A 51 -17.34 7.01 -7.34
CA LYS A 51 -17.64 7.10 -8.77
C LYS A 51 -18.31 5.83 -9.29
N SER A 52 -17.93 4.66 -8.78
CA SER A 52 -18.54 3.38 -9.13
C SER A 52 -19.96 3.26 -8.59
N ASP A 53 -20.21 3.70 -7.36
CA ASP A 53 -21.56 3.74 -6.76
C ASP A 53 -22.50 4.66 -7.53
N ILE A 54 -22.05 5.88 -7.87
CA ILE A 54 -22.84 6.82 -8.68
C ILE A 54 -23.17 6.21 -10.05
N LYS A 55 -22.19 5.56 -10.68
CA LYS A 55 -22.38 4.91 -11.98
C LYS A 55 -23.38 3.76 -11.89
N LYS A 56 -23.33 2.94 -10.83
CA LYS A 56 -24.31 1.89 -10.56
C LYS A 56 -25.71 2.40 -10.24
N ALA A 57 -25.84 3.57 -9.61
CA ALA A 57 -27.14 4.15 -9.29
C ALA A 57 -27.80 4.83 -10.49
N THR A 58 -27.04 5.09 -11.56
CA THR A 58 -27.50 5.78 -12.77
C THR A 58 -27.72 4.80 -13.94
N ASP A 59 -27.26 3.55 -13.83
CA ASP A 59 -27.44 2.46 -14.81
C ASP A 59 -28.71 1.63 -14.49
#